data_AF-A0A534PBV0-F1
#
_entry.id   AF-A0A534PBV0-F1
#
_cell.length_a   1.000
_cell.length_b   1.000
_cell.length_c   1.000
_cell.angle_alpha   90.00
_cell.angle_beta   90.00
_cell.angle_gamma   90.00
#
_symmetry.space_group_name_H-M   'P 1'
#
loop_
_entity.id
_entity.type
_entity.pdbx_description
1 polymer ?
#
loop_
_entity_poly.entity_id
_entity_poly.type
_entity_poly.pdbx_seq_one_letter_code
_entity_poly.pdbx_strand_id
1 'polypeptide(L)'
;SDRDYTTYRELYGTICASLSPPDLMIFLKCPVRTLKKRIQQRGRKMEMEIPTAYLSALNKLYDEWHARYSLSPVIELDTGSLDYLTDLVDRLDLFRQIEKYVT
;
A
#
# COMPACT_ATOMS: atom_id res chain seq x y z
N SER A 1 19.72 5.77 -15.35
CA SER A 1 20.17 7.04 -15.95
C SER A 1 19.01 8.03 -15.94
N ASP A 2 19.24 9.34 -15.94
CA ASP A 2 18.17 10.37 -16.01
C ASP A 2 17.27 10.17 -17.23
N ARG A 3 17.86 9.68 -18.33
CA ARG A 3 17.13 9.30 -19.54
C ARG A 3 16.10 8.20 -19.26
N ASP A 4 16.50 7.13 -18.59
CA ASP A 4 15.61 5.98 -18.31
C ASP A 4 14.46 6.40 -17.39
N TYR A 5 14.76 7.25 -16.40
CA TYR A 5 13.74 7.79 -15.51
C TYR A 5 12.73 8.66 -16.26
N THR A 6 13.20 9.54 -17.14
CA THR A 6 12.35 10.41 -17.97
C THR A 6 11.44 9.57 -18.86
N THR A 7 12.00 8.60 -19.58
CA THR A 7 11.25 7.68 -20.43
C THR A 7 10.19 6.90 -19.63
N TYR A 8 10.54 6.39 -18.44
CA TYR A 8 9.57 5.74 -17.55
C TYR A 8 8.43 6.69 -17.14
N ARG A 9 8.75 7.93 -16.78
CA ARG A 9 7.76 8.93 -16.35
C ARG A 9 6.81 9.35 -17.46
N GLU A 10 7.29 9.50 -18.69
CA GLU A 10 6.46 9.80 -19.87
C GLU A 10 5.49 8.65 -20.18
N LEU A 11 5.99 7.41 -20.16
CA LEU A 11 5.16 6.23 -20.36
C LEU A 11 4.09 6.11 -19.26
N TYR A 12 4.49 6.29 -17.99
CA TYR A 12 3.58 6.28 -16.85
C TYR A 12 2.48 7.32 -17.00
N GLY A 13 2.81 8.57 -17.34
CA GLY A 13 1.83 9.63 -17.54
C GLY A 13 0.84 9.32 -18.65
N THR A 14 1.32 8.75 -19.75
CA THR A 14 0.47 8.36 -20.89
C THR A 14 -0.52 7.27 -20.51
N ILE A 15 -0.08 6.25 -19.76
CA ILE A 15 -0.95 5.17 -19.28
C ILE A 15 -1.95 5.68 -18.26
N CYS A 16 -1.53 6.53 -17.31
CA CYS A 16 -2.43 7.08 -16.31
C CYS A 16 -3.52 7.97 -16.94
N ALA A 17 -3.23 8.68 -18.02
CA ALA A 17 -4.21 9.51 -18.72
C ALA A 17 -5.31 8.70 -19.43
N SER A 18 -5.04 7.44 -19.79
CA SER A 18 -6.01 6.56 -20.45
C SER A 18 -6.84 5.70 -19.50
N LEU A 19 -6.48 5.67 -18.20
CA LEU A 19 -7.16 4.88 -17.18
C LEU A 19 -8.14 5.75 -16.40
N SER A 20 -9.33 5.20 -16.14
CA SER A 20 -10.25 5.79 -15.18
C SER A 20 -9.68 5.69 -13.77
N PRO A 21 -9.87 6.71 -12.91
CA PRO A 21 -9.49 6.60 -11.51
C PRO A 21 -10.28 5.47 -10.83
N PRO A 22 -9.72 4.82 -9.80
CA PRO A 22 -10.44 3.79 -9.06
C PRO A 22 -11.59 4.41 -8.25
N ASP A 23 -12.61 3.63 -7.93
CA ASP A 23 -13.72 4.08 -7.07
C ASP A 23 -13.35 4.16 -5.59
N LEU A 24 -12.32 3.41 -5.18
CA LEU A 24 -11.84 3.32 -3.80
C LEU A 24 -10.37 2.86 -3.76
N MET A 25 -9.57 3.46 -2.88
CA MET A 25 -8.24 2.99 -2.53
C MET A 25 -8.20 2.43 -1.10
N ILE A 26 -7.58 1.26 -0.92
CA ILE A 26 -7.33 0.68 0.40
C ILE A 26 -5.84 0.84 0.72
N PHE A 27 -5.52 1.64 1.72
CA PHE A 27 -4.14 1.89 2.15
C PHE A 27 -3.79 1.03 3.38
N LEU A 28 -2.92 0.05 3.19
CA LEU A 28 -2.50 -0.87 4.24
C LEU A 28 -1.27 -0.33 4.98
N LYS A 29 -1.50 0.32 6.11
CA LYS A 29 -0.44 0.83 6.97
C LYS A 29 0.10 -0.27 7.87
N CYS A 30 1.41 -0.33 8.03
CA CYS A 30 2.06 -1.32 8.87
C CYS A 30 3.39 -0.78 9.37
N PRO A 31 3.70 -0.86 10.67
CA PRO A 31 5.00 -0.47 11.17
C PRO A 31 6.10 -1.38 10.61
N VAL A 32 7.27 -0.80 10.34
CA VAL A 32 8.44 -1.50 9.75
C VAL A 32 8.82 -2.76 10.53
N ARG A 33 8.66 -2.74 11.86
CA ARG A 33 8.91 -3.91 12.72
C ARG A 33 8.01 -5.10 12.37
N THR A 34 6.72 -4.85 12.15
CA THR A 34 5.75 -5.88 11.76
C THR A 34 5.98 -6.36 10.34
N LEU A 35 6.34 -5.46 9.40
CA LEU A 35 6.73 -5.83 8.04
C LEU A 35 7.91 -6.79 8.03
N LYS A 36 8.96 -6.50 8.80
CA LYS A 36 10.15 -7.35 8.91
C LYS A 36 9.81 -8.73 9.46
N LYS A 37 8.98 -8.81 10.51
CA LYS A 37 8.50 -10.09 11.05
C LYS A 37 7.76 -10.91 9.99
N ARG A 38 6.88 -10.28 9.21
CA ARG A 38 6.12 -10.94 8.13
C ARG A 38 7.02 -11.41 6.98
N ILE A 39 8.02 -10.62 6.58
CA ILE A 39 9.01 -11.01 5.57
C ILE A 39 9.77 -12.25 6.03
N GLN A 40 10.23 -12.26 7.28
CA GLN A 40 10.93 -13.41 7.87
C GLN A 40 10.05 -14.66 7.92
N GLN A 41 8.78 -14.52 8.34
CA GLN A 41 7.83 -15.62 8.37
C GLN A 41 7.55 -16.21 6.98
N ARG A 42 7.56 -15.39 5.93
CA ARG A 42 7.33 -15.84 4.55
C ARG A 42 8.53 -16.60 3.97
N GLY A 43 9.74 -16.35 4.46
CA GLY A 43 10.93 -17.13 4.12
C GLY A 43 11.40 -17.03 2.67
N ARG A 44 10.99 -15.98 1.94
CA ARG A 44 11.47 -15.76 0.55
C ARG A 44 12.93 -15.36 0.59
N LYS A 45 13.82 -16.21 0.06
CA LYS A 45 15.29 -15.99 0.08
C LYS A 45 15.69 -14.59 -0.38
N MET A 46 15.07 -14.10 -1.45
CA MET A 46 15.30 -12.77 -2.03
C MET A 46 14.87 -11.59 -1.13
N GLU A 47 13.92 -11.78 -0.20
CA GLU A 47 13.45 -10.72 0.70
C GLU A 47 14.23 -10.70 2.04
N MET A 48 14.96 -11.76 2.37
CA MET A 48 15.63 -11.91 3.68
C MET A 48 16.79 -10.92 3.89
N GLU A 49 17.44 -10.50 2.82
CA GLU A 49 18.59 -9.58 2.86
C GLU A 49 18.17 -8.11 2.73
N ILE A 50 16.87 -7.81 2.67
CA ILE A 50 16.39 -6.42 2.52
C ILE A 50 16.77 -5.61 3.77
N PRO A 51 17.53 -4.50 3.62
CA PRO A 51 17.92 -3.67 4.75
C PRO A 51 16.71 -3.02 5.42
N THR A 52 16.75 -2.90 6.76
CA THR A 52 15.68 -2.22 7.51
C THR A 52 15.58 -0.73 7.14
N ALA A 53 16.70 -0.08 6.83
CA ALA A 53 16.73 1.30 6.33
C ALA A 53 15.98 1.45 4.99
N TYR A 54 16.09 0.46 4.10
CA TYR A 54 15.35 0.44 2.84
C TYR A 54 13.84 0.36 3.07
N LEU A 55 13.40 -0.56 3.94
CA LEU A 55 11.97 -0.67 4.31
C LEU A 55 11.46 0.62 4.97
N SER A 56 12.28 1.26 5.80
CA SER A 56 11.92 2.54 6.43
C SER A 56 11.77 3.67 5.42
N ALA A 57 12.69 3.76 4.45
CA ALA A 57 12.60 4.75 3.38
C ALA A 57 11.37 4.52 2.51
N LEU A 58 11.09 3.25 2.16
CA LEU A 58 9.92 2.87 1.39
C LEU A 58 8.62 3.21 2.13
N ASN A 59 8.54 2.92 3.43
CA ASN A 59 7.36 3.24 4.23
C ASN A 59 7.07 4.76 4.22
N LYS A 60 8.13 5.57 4.38
CA LYS A 60 8.02 7.03 4.29
C LYS A 60 7.53 7.49 2.91
N LEU A 61 8.05 6.91 1.83
CA LEU A 61 7.60 7.24 0.47
C LEU A 61 6.12 6.91 0.26
N TYR A 62 5.64 5.78 0.80
CA TYR A 62 4.22 5.43 0.75
C TYR A 62 3.35 6.37 1.58
N ASP A 63 3.77 6.72 2.79
CA ASP A 63 3.05 7.69 3.64
C ASP A 63 2.95 9.07 2.95
N GLU A 64 4.05 9.54 2.35
CA GLU A 64 4.07 10.80 1.60
C GLU A 64 3.19 10.76 0.34
N TRP A 65 3.18 9.63 -0.38
CA TRP A 65 2.35 9.46 -1.56
C TRP A 65 0.87 9.41 -1.19
N HIS A 66 0.53 8.64 -0.15
CA HIS A 66 -0.83 8.54 0.40
C HIS A 66 -1.35 9.92 0.82
N ALA A 67 -0.54 10.73 1.51
CA ALA A 67 -0.93 12.08 1.93
C ALA A 67 -1.25 13.04 0.77
N ARG A 68 -0.77 12.75 -0.45
CA ARG A 68 -1.01 13.56 -1.67
C ARG A 68 -2.07 12.92 -2.58
N TYR A 69 -2.53 11.72 -2.27
CA TYR A 69 -3.49 11.00 -3.09
C TYR A 69 -4.88 11.64 -3.00
N SER A 70 -5.50 11.87 -4.15
CA SER A 70 -6.79 12.56 -4.25
C SER A 70 -7.69 12.01 -5.37
N LEU A 71 -7.32 10.87 -5.96
CA LEU A 71 -8.05 10.31 -7.11
C LEU A 71 -9.32 9.55 -6.70
N SER A 72 -9.40 9.07 -5.46
CA SER A 72 -10.56 8.35 -4.94
C SER A 72 -10.62 8.45 -3.41
N PRO A 73 -11.76 8.12 -2.78
CA PRO A 73 -11.84 7.90 -1.34
C PRO A 73 -10.80 6.86 -0.89
N VAL A 74 -10.25 7.04 0.30
CA VAL A 74 -9.25 6.13 0.86
C VAL A 74 -9.71 5.54 2.18
N ILE A 75 -9.60 4.22 2.31
CA ILE A 75 -9.73 3.52 3.59
C ILE A 75 -8.32 3.14 4.06
N GLU A 76 -7.86 3.79 5.13
CA GLU A 76 -6.61 3.44 5.81
C GLU A 76 -6.85 2.31 6.80
N LEU A 77 -6.09 1.21 6.67
CA LEU A 77 -6.12 0.07 7.57
C LEU A 77 -4.77 -0.09 8.25
N ASP A 78 -4.75 0.03 9.58
CA ASP A 78 -3.57 -0.29 10.37
C ASP A 78 -3.41 -1.80 10.56
N THR A 79 -2.79 -2.44 9.58
CA THR A 79 -2.47 -3.87 9.62
C THR A 79 -1.37 -4.23 10.63
N GLY A 80 -0.83 -3.26 11.38
CA GLY A 80 0.11 -3.49 12.47
C GLY A 80 -0.56 -3.94 13.76
N SER A 81 -1.76 -3.43 14.02
CA SER A 81 -2.56 -3.66 15.23
C SER A 81 -3.85 -4.42 14.94
N LEU A 82 -4.43 -4.28 13.74
CA LEU A 82 -5.63 -5.02 13.35
C LEU A 82 -5.32 -6.49 13.06
N ASP A 83 -6.07 -7.37 13.71
CA ASP A 83 -6.09 -8.80 13.43
C ASP A 83 -7.26 -9.15 12.50
N TYR A 84 -7.36 -8.48 11.34
CA TYR A 84 -8.43 -8.69 10.34
C TYR A 84 -8.46 -10.11 9.73
N LEU A 85 -7.44 -10.92 10.01
CA LEU A 85 -7.38 -12.34 9.65
C LEU A 85 -8.13 -13.22 10.65
N THR A 86 -8.20 -12.80 11.92
CA THR A 86 -8.65 -13.65 13.03
C THR A 86 -9.87 -13.08 13.76
N ASP A 87 -10.07 -11.76 13.75
CA ASP A 87 -11.24 -11.10 14.36
C ASP A 87 -12.36 -10.88 13.33
N LEU A 88 -13.48 -11.58 13.55
CA LEU A 88 -14.67 -11.54 12.69
C LEU A 88 -15.34 -10.16 12.72
N VAL A 89 -15.20 -9.40 13.81
CA VAL A 89 -15.84 -8.09 14.00
C VAL A 89 -15.14 -7.03 13.15
N ASP A 90 -13.81 -6.96 13.22
CA ASP A 90 -13.00 -6.05 12.40
C ASP A 90 -13.20 -6.30 10.90
N ARG A 91 -13.34 -7.58 10.53
CA ARG A 91 -13.67 -7.96 9.17
C ARG A 91 -15.04 -7.44 8.76
N LEU A 92 -16.08 -7.63 9.59
CA LEU A 92 -17.43 -7.20 9.25
C LEU A 92 -17.53 -5.68 9.09
N ASP A 93 -16.85 -4.92 9.96
CA ASP A 93 -16.84 -3.46 9.87
C ASP A 93 -16.03 -2.96 8.66
N LEU A 94 -14.94 -3.63 8.30
CA LEU A 94 -14.23 -3.37 7.04
C LEU A 94 -15.12 -3.62 5.82
N PHE A 95 -15.79 -4.78 5.77
CA PHE A 95 -16.68 -5.12 4.65
C PHE A 95 -17.82 -4.10 4.54
N ARG A 96 -18.43 -3.69 5.65
CA ARG A 96 -19.44 -2.61 5.65
C ARG A 96 -18.90 -1.27 5.16
N GLN A 97 -17.65 -0.93 5.47
CA GLN A 97 -17.04 0.30 4.97
C GLN A 97 -16.78 0.22 3.46
N ILE A 98 -16.37 -0.94 2.95
CA ILE A 98 -16.15 -1.17 1.51
C ILE A 98 -17.48 -1.17 0.74
N GLU A 99 -18.52 -1.81 1.28
CA GLU A 99 -19.86 -1.87 0.66
C GLU A 99 -20.47 -0.47 0.42
N LYS A 100 -20.09 0.55 1.20
CA LYS A 100 -20.53 1.94 0.94
C LYS A 100 -20.02 2.50 -0.40
N TYR A 101 -18.95 1.94 -0.94
CA TYR A 101 -18.29 2.41 -2.16
C TYR A 101 -18.43 1.42 -3.34
N VAL A 102 -18.92 0.21 -3.08
CA VAL A 102 -19.15 -0.83 -4.09
C VAL A 102 -20.65 -1.08 -4.15
N THR A 103 -21.35 -0.32 -4.99
CA THR A 103 -22.77 -0.55 -5.31
C THR A 103 -22.90 -1.67 -6.34
#